data_AF-A0A2M8Q984-F1
#
_entry.id   AF-A0A2M8Q984-F1
#
_cell.length_a   1.000
_cell.length_b   1.000
_cell.length_c   1.000
_cell.angle_alpha   90.00
_cell.angle_beta   90.00
_cell.angle_gamma   90.00
#
_symmetry.space_group_name_H-M   'P 1'
#
loop_
_entity.id
_entity.type
_entity.pdbx_description
1 polymer ?
#
loop_
_entity_poly.entity_id
_entity_poly.type
_entity_poly.pdbx_seq_one_letter_code
_entity_poly.pdbx_strand_id
1 'polypeptide(L)' 'AFYPAEEYHQRYFARNPLQPYCQVVIAPKVAKFRKQYFERLRR' A
#
# COMPACT_ATOMS: atom_id res chain seq x y z
N ALA A 1 20.01 8.91 13.75
CA ALA A 1 18.78 9.72 13.72
C ALA A 1 17.84 9.16 12.65
N PHE A 2 16.53 9.21 12.87
CA PHE A 2 15.54 8.90 11.83
C PHE A 2 15.20 10.18 11.07
N TYR A 3 15.07 10.10 9.75
CA TYR A 3 14.72 11.23 8.89
C TYR A 3 13.42 10.90 8.16
N PRO A 4 12.34 11.65 8.40
CA PRO A 4 11.08 11.40 7.71
C PRO A 4 11.24 11.71 6.21
N ALA A 5 10.65 10.86 5.38
CA ALA A 5 10.48 11.15 3.97
C ALA A 5 9.49 12.31 3.77
N GLU A 6 9.60 12.97 2.61
CA GLU A 6 8.78 14.09 2.19
C GLU A 6 7.28 13.78 2.29
N GLU A 7 6.46 14.81 2.51
CA GLU A 7 5.01 14.66 2.70
C GLU A 7 4.33 13.96 1.51
N TYR A 8 4.84 14.18 0.30
CA TYR A 8 4.36 13.53 -0.91
C TYR A 8 4.45 11.99 -0.84
N HIS A 9 5.47 11.45 -0.18
CA HIS A 9 5.64 10.00 -0.03
C HIS A 9 4.69 9.40 1.00
N GLN A 10 4.14 10.23 1.89
CA GLN A 10 3.21 9.77 2.93
C GLN A 10 1.85 9.41 2.30
N ARG A 11 1.36 8.21 2.62
CA ARG A 11 0.08 7.66 2.09
C ARG A 11 0.01 7.64 0.55
N TYR A 12 1.15 7.55 -0.14
CA TYR A 12 1.24 7.66 -1.58
C TYR A 12 0.27 6.73 -2.33
N PHE A 13 0.25 5.45 -1.98
CA PHE A 13 -0.64 4.47 -2.61
C PHE A 13 -2.13 4.79 -2.41
N ALA A 14 -2.51 5.29 -1.23
CA ALA A 14 -3.89 5.65 -0.93
C ALA A 14 -4.35 6.90 -1.70
N ARG A 15 -3.44 7.85 -1.92
CA ARG A 15 -3.73 9.09 -2.67
C ARG A 15 -3.66 8.87 -4.19
N ASN A 16 -2.85 7.93 -4.66
CA ASN A 16 -2.56 7.71 -6.08
C ASN A 16 -2.82 6.26 -6.53
N PRO A 17 -3.98 5.66 -6.23
CA PRO A 17 -4.20 4.24 -6.44
C PRO A 17 -4.07 3.85 -7.92
N LEU A 18 -4.48 4.72 -8.85
CA LEU A 18 -4.48 4.46 -10.28
C LEU A 18 -3.14 4.68 -10.98
N GLN A 19 -2.09 5.10 -10.26
CA GLN A 19 -0.77 5.21 -10.87
C GLN A 19 -0.30 3.84 -11.39
N PRO A 20 0.28 3.74 -12.60
CA PRO A 20 0.67 2.47 -13.19
C PRO A 20 1.57 1.63 -12.28
N TYR A 21 2.52 2.28 -11.59
CA TYR A 21 3.36 1.65 -10.58
C TYR A 21 2.54 1.04 -9.43
N CYS A 22 1.55 1.77 -8.92
CA CYS A 22 0.68 1.30 -7.85
C CYS A 22 -0.14 0.08 -8.29
N GLN A 23 -0.65 0.09 -9.53
CA GLN A 23 -1.44 -1.00 -10.10
C GLN A 23 -0.62 -2.26 -10.35
N VAL A 24 0.58 -2.11 -10.93
CA VAL A 24 1.39 -3.26 -11.35
C VAL A 24 2.23 -3.84 -10.21
N VAL A 25 2.66 -3.00 -9.25
CA VAL A 25 3.62 -3.41 -8.22
C VAL A 25 2.99 -3.53 -6.84
N ILE A 26 2.21 -2.54 -6.40
CA ILE A 26 1.69 -2.48 -5.02
C ILE A 26 0.40 -3.27 -4.86
N ALA A 27 -0.58 -3.03 -5.73
CA ALA A 27 -1.91 -3.64 -5.67
C ALA A 27 -1.86 -5.18 -5.58
N PRO A 28 -1.08 -5.93 -6.40
CA PRO A 28 -1.03 -7.39 -6.28
C PRO A 28 -0.46 -7.86 -4.92
N LYS A 29 0.49 -7.11 -4.34
CA LYS A 29 1.06 -7.44 -3.03
C LYS A 29 0.04 -7.24 -1.91
N VAL A 30 -0.70 -6.13 -1.96
CA VAL A 30 -1.77 -5.84 -0.99
C VAL A 30 -2.90 -6.85 -1.12
N ALA A 31 -3.30 -7.21 -2.34
CA ALA A 31 -4.31 -8.22 -2.59
C ALA A 31 -3.88 -9.60 -2.04
N LYS A 32 -2.63 -10.01 -2.28
CA LYS A 32 -2.07 -11.24 -1.72
C LYS A 32 -2.10 -11.25 -0.20
N PHE A 33 -1.69 -10.16 0.44
CA PHE A 33 -1.74 -10.01 1.91
C PHE A 33 -3.17 -10.15 2.42
N ARG A 34 -4.12 -9.42 1.84
CA ARG A 34 -5.53 -9.48 2.24
C ARG A 34 -6.12 -10.88 2.09
N LYS A 35 -5.79 -11.58 1.01
CA LYS A 35 -6.22 -12.97 0.80
C LYS A 35 -5.63 -13.92 1.83
N GLN A 36 -4.33 -13.81 2.11
CA GLN A 36 -3.62 -14.72 3.01
C GLN A 36 -4.04 -14.57 4.48
N TYR A 37 -4.36 -13.35 4.90
CA TYR A 37 -4.67 -13.05 6.29
C TYR A 37 -6.13 -12.65 6.51
N PHE A 38 -7.02 -12.96 5.57
CA PHE A 38 -8.42 -12.53 5.58
C PHE A 38 -9.10 -12.82 6.92
N GLU A 39 -8.95 -14.04 7.45
CA GLU A 39 -9.52 -14.48 8.74
C GLU A 39 -8.94 -13.76 9.97
N ARG A 40 -7.75 -13.15 9.84
CA ARG A 40 -7.07 -12.43 10.93
C ARG A 40 -7.25 -10.92 10.84
N LEU A 41 -7.86 -10.42 9.77
CA LEU A 41 -8.17 -9.01 9.64
C LEU A 41 -9.31 -8.69 10.61
N ARG A 42 -9.04 -7.79 11.56
CA ARG A 42 -10.08 -7.26 12.45
C ARG A 42 -11.12 -6.55 11.60
N ARG A 43 -12.39 -6.91 11.81
CA ARG A 43 -13.54 -6.13 11.37
C ARG A 43 -13.61 -4.82 12.15
#